data_AF-A0A173XW69-F1
#
_entry.id   AF-A0A173XW69-F1
#
_cell.length_a   1.000
_cell.length_b   1.000
_cell.length_c   1.000
_cell.angle_alpha   90.00
_cell.angle_beta   90.00
_cell.angle_gamma   90.00
#
_symmetry.space_group_name_H-M   'P 1'
#
loop_
_entity.id
_entity.type
_entity.pdbx_description
1 polymer ?
#
loop_
_entity_poly.entity_id
_entity_poly.type
_entity_poly.pdbx_seq_one_letter_code
_entity_poly.pdbx_strand_id
1 'polypeptide(L)'
;MKKKRRFGRRVFCVLIVLFMGVIWQSDLLSQEPAEVRSLRKQEILQTDDNYREYYFGLLTEDEKKIYREMLSGIQERQDEFYLTSSNEQLISKVYHALLKDHPELFWVHNREEVYTTAYKGTDYCRFSPGYTYTDQEIQEIMAFMEHALEEVKEQITQDMSAYDKVKTVYTYLIDHAEYEASEDDQNIAGIFWKKKAVCAGYARAVQYLLEQLGVPCIYVEGNTRDSDEGHAWNIVEINGEQYYVDATNGDQPAFLEGGAVSLEEHKTTIYDYLCPFPQEYEQLYTASDEFPVPECTATDLNFYVLNQACFDTYDEQQIYDFCCMRLENGAAVVRFKFTSQEAFDEACQQWIQEGYVQKVAEYYLKMYGLSTVEYHYGILDNLKTIYFMF
;
A
#
# COMPACT_ATOMS: atom_id res chain seq x y z
N MET A 1 -81.53 18.76 48.19
CA MET A 1 -81.73 19.13 46.76
C MET A 1 -80.98 18.15 45.86
N LYS A 2 -81.50 17.83 44.65
CA LYS A 2 -80.87 17.11 43.50
C LYS A 2 -80.14 15.77 43.81
N LYS A 3 -80.65 14.57 43.51
CA LYS A 3 -81.06 13.88 42.23
C LYS A 3 -79.95 13.03 41.58
N LYS A 4 -80.14 11.68 41.61
CA LYS A 4 -79.86 10.64 40.57
C LYS A 4 -78.37 10.46 40.11
N ARG A 5 -77.88 9.32 39.59
CA ARG A 5 -78.49 8.04 39.09
C ARG A 5 -77.43 6.90 39.08
N ARG A 6 -77.84 5.62 38.99
CA ARG A 6 -76.99 4.42 38.77
C ARG A 6 -76.62 4.21 37.28
N PHE A 7 -75.38 3.75 36.98
CA PHE A 7 -74.96 2.71 35.99
C PHE A 7 -73.40 2.57 35.99
N GLY A 8 -72.72 1.53 35.47
CA GLY A 8 -73.21 0.18 35.09
C GLY A 8 -72.37 -0.60 34.02
N ARG A 9 -71.18 -1.13 34.37
CA ARG A 9 -70.25 -2.00 33.59
C ARG A 9 -69.62 -1.42 32.29
N ARG A 10 -68.30 -1.56 32.12
CA ARG A 10 -67.66 -2.44 31.10
C ARG A 10 -66.11 -2.38 31.09
N VAL A 11 -65.55 -3.55 30.75
CA VAL A 11 -64.16 -3.94 30.47
C VAL A 11 -63.37 -2.95 29.59
N PHE A 12 -62.10 -2.70 29.93
CA PHE A 12 -61.09 -2.25 28.96
C PHE A 12 -59.64 -2.59 29.40
N CYS A 13 -59.25 -3.86 29.25
CA CYS A 13 -57.89 -4.35 29.60
C CYS A 13 -57.21 -5.10 28.43
N VAL A 14 -57.39 -4.68 27.17
CA VAL A 14 -57.00 -5.49 26.00
C VAL A 14 -56.06 -4.80 24.99
N LEU A 15 -55.85 -3.47 25.08
CA LEU A 15 -55.19 -2.71 24.00
C LEU A 15 -53.68 -2.39 24.17
N ILE A 16 -53.00 -3.00 25.15
CA ILE A 16 -51.52 -2.91 25.28
C ILE A 16 -50.81 -4.20 24.85
N VAL A 17 -51.48 -5.36 24.93
CA VAL A 17 -50.90 -6.65 24.49
C VAL A 17 -50.84 -6.77 22.97
N LEU A 18 -51.72 -6.07 22.23
CA LEU A 18 -51.76 -6.15 20.77
C LEU A 18 -50.58 -5.47 20.07
N PHE A 19 -50.00 -4.38 20.59
CA PHE A 19 -48.84 -3.77 19.93
C PHE A 19 -47.54 -4.56 20.15
N MET A 20 -47.27 -5.04 21.37
CA MET A 20 -46.14 -5.96 21.61
C MET A 20 -46.35 -7.29 20.86
N GLY A 21 -47.58 -7.81 20.86
CA GLY A 21 -47.94 -9.03 20.16
C GLY A 21 -47.83 -8.92 18.63
N VAL A 22 -48.15 -7.77 18.04
CA VAL A 22 -47.97 -7.53 16.59
C VAL A 22 -46.49 -7.39 16.22
N ILE A 23 -45.68 -6.70 17.02
CA ILE A 23 -44.22 -6.62 16.79
C ILE A 23 -43.57 -8.01 16.89
N TRP A 24 -43.93 -8.79 17.92
CA TRP A 24 -43.50 -10.18 18.05
C TRP A 24 -44.04 -11.10 16.94
N GLN A 25 -45.26 -10.88 16.45
CA GLN A 25 -45.81 -11.67 15.33
C GLN A 25 -45.18 -11.31 13.99
N SER A 26 -44.80 -10.05 13.74
CA SER A 26 -44.01 -9.70 12.54
C SER A 26 -42.62 -10.33 12.59
N ASP A 27 -41.97 -10.36 13.76
CA ASP A 27 -40.67 -11.02 13.93
C ASP A 27 -40.76 -12.55 13.85
N LEU A 28 -41.93 -13.16 14.12
CA LEU A 28 -42.16 -14.61 13.99
C LEU A 28 -42.59 -15.02 12.57
N LEU A 29 -43.05 -14.08 11.74
CA LEU A 29 -43.44 -14.30 10.34
C LEU A 29 -42.30 -14.03 9.35
N SER A 30 -41.23 -13.36 9.79
CA SER A 30 -40.02 -13.21 9.00
C SER A 30 -39.30 -14.56 8.86
N GLN A 31 -39.03 -14.96 7.61
CA GLN A 31 -38.14 -16.10 7.32
C GLN A 31 -36.65 -15.72 7.45
N GLU A 32 -36.35 -14.45 7.72
CA GLU A 32 -35.00 -13.93 7.88
C GLU A 32 -34.41 -14.28 9.26
N PRO A 33 -33.12 -14.67 9.33
CA PRO A 33 -32.39 -14.90 10.58
C PRO A 33 -32.48 -13.71 11.56
N ALA A 34 -32.25 -13.96 12.85
CA ALA A 34 -32.28 -12.91 13.86
C ALA A 34 -31.06 -11.99 13.73
N GLU A 35 -29.94 -12.57 13.31
CA GLU A 35 -28.64 -11.96 13.03
C GLU A 35 -28.77 -10.93 11.90
N VAL A 36 -29.28 -11.34 10.74
CA VAL A 36 -29.54 -10.46 9.57
C VAL A 36 -30.46 -9.29 9.97
N ARG A 37 -31.52 -9.55 10.75
CA ARG A 37 -32.41 -8.50 11.30
C ARG A 37 -31.73 -7.54 12.28
N SER A 38 -30.68 -7.98 12.95
CA SER A 38 -29.85 -7.14 13.83
C SER A 38 -28.93 -6.25 12.98
N LEU A 39 -28.21 -6.85 12.02
CA LEU A 39 -27.34 -6.13 11.08
C LEU A 39 -28.10 -5.05 10.29
N ARG A 40 -29.35 -5.30 9.88
CA ARG A 40 -30.22 -4.28 9.24
C ARG A 40 -30.60 -3.09 10.14
N LYS A 41 -30.44 -3.19 11.46
CA LYS A 41 -30.74 -2.13 12.43
C LYS A 41 -29.47 -1.46 12.98
N GLN A 42 -28.30 -1.98 12.65
CA GLN A 42 -27.01 -1.47 13.09
C GLN A 42 -26.70 -0.15 12.36
N GLU A 43 -26.25 0.86 13.10
CA GLU A 43 -25.77 2.11 12.52
C GLU A 43 -24.40 1.87 11.86
N ILE A 44 -24.21 2.46 10.67
CA ILE A 44 -22.96 2.35 9.91
C ILE A 44 -21.93 3.27 10.56
N LEU A 45 -20.91 2.69 11.20
CA LEU A 45 -19.71 3.43 11.60
C LEU A 45 -19.05 4.00 10.33
N GLN A 46 -18.78 5.30 10.33
CA GLN A 46 -18.28 6.02 9.15
C GLN A 46 -16.76 6.14 9.13
N THR A 47 -16.07 5.72 10.19
CA THR A 47 -14.61 5.69 10.32
C THR A 47 -14.18 4.53 11.23
N ASP A 48 -13.04 3.92 10.92
CA ASP A 48 -12.13 3.31 11.90
C ASP A 48 -11.13 4.39 12.36
N ASP A 49 -10.78 4.42 13.65
CA ASP A 49 -9.84 5.39 14.20
C ASP A 49 -8.36 4.93 14.03
N ASN A 50 -8.11 3.67 13.64
CA ASN A 50 -6.78 3.07 13.57
C ASN A 50 -6.18 3.01 12.16
N TYR A 51 -7.02 3.05 11.12
CA TYR A 51 -6.63 2.84 9.71
C TYR A 51 -7.30 3.87 8.79
N ARG A 52 -6.65 4.23 7.68
CA ARG A 52 -7.16 5.23 6.74
C ARG A 52 -7.96 4.57 5.63
N GLU A 53 -9.24 4.40 5.89
CA GLU A 53 -10.19 3.76 4.96
C GLU A 53 -10.55 4.63 3.74
N TYR A 54 -9.61 4.76 2.80
CA TYR A 54 -9.79 5.51 1.56
C TYR A 54 -10.86 4.87 0.67
N TYR A 55 -10.82 3.55 0.49
CA TYR A 55 -11.73 2.84 -0.41
C TYR A 55 -13.16 2.76 0.18
N PHE A 56 -13.32 2.61 1.49
CA PHE A 56 -14.59 2.80 2.20
C PHE A 56 -15.23 4.17 1.89
N GLY A 57 -14.43 5.23 1.79
CA GLY A 57 -14.88 6.57 1.42
C GLY A 57 -15.49 6.68 0.02
N LEU A 58 -15.15 5.75 -0.88
CA LEU A 58 -15.65 5.66 -2.25
C LEU A 58 -16.93 4.80 -2.38
N LEU A 59 -17.30 4.08 -1.32
CA LEU A 59 -18.46 3.18 -1.31
C LEU A 59 -19.79 3.93 -1.07
N THR A 60 -20.86 3.43 -1.67
CA THR A 60 -22.24 3.83 -1.35
C THR A 60 -22.63 3.38 0.06
N GLU A 61 -23.67 3.95 0.68
CA GLU A 61 -24.07 3.57 2.04
C GLU A 61 -24.47 2.09 2.17
N ASP A 62 -25.05 1.48 1.13
CA ASP A 62 -25.34 0.05 1.12
C ASP A 62 -24.04 -0.79 1.07
N GLU A 63 -23.05 -0.38 0.26
CA GLU A 63 -21.73 -1.01 0.18
C GLU A 63 -20.94 -0.86 1.49
N LYS A 64 -20.91 0.34 2.10
CA LYS A 64 -20.30 0.61 3.40
C LYS A 64 -20.88 -0.26 4.52
N LYS A 65 -22.18 -0.54 4.46
CA LYS A 65 -22.83 -1.43 5.43
C LYS A 65 -22.27 -2.86 5.30
N ILE A 66 -22.17 -3.38 4.08
CA ILE A 66 -21.55 -4.68 3.83
C ILE A 66 -20.07 -4.69 4.23
N TYR A 67 -19.34 -3.58 4.02
CA TYR A 67 -17.95 -3.43 4.44
C TYR A 67 -17.81 -3.62 5.97
N ARG A 68 -18.65 -2.96 6.77
CA ARG A 68 -18.62 -3.10 8.23
C ARG A 68 -19.06 -4.48 8.70
N GLU A 69 -19.99 -5.12 8.00
CA GLU A 69 -20.39 -6.51 8.26
C GLU A 69 -19.23 -7.48 7.99
N MET A 70 -18.48 -7.27 6.89
CA MET A 70 -17.26 -8.03 6.58
C MET A 70 -16.13 -7.80 7.59
N LEU A 71 -15.79 -6.53 7.87
CA LEU A 71 -14.74 -6.14 8.80
C LEU A 71 -14.95 -6.79 10.18
N SER A 72 -16.17 -6.67 10.73
CA SER A 72 -16.52 -7.27 12.03
C SER A 72 -16.38 -8.79 12.02
N GLY A 73 -16.89 -9.48 10.99
CA GLY A 73 -16.82 -10.94 10.90
C GLY A 73 -15.38 -11.46 10.71
N ILE A 74 -14.54 -10.73 9.98
CA ILE A 74 -13.13 -11.06 9.72
C ILE A 74 -12.24 -10.76 10.93
N GLN A 75 -12.46 -9.64 11.63
CA GLN A 75 -11.75 -9.29 12.88
C GLN A 75 -12.06 -10.29 14.00
N GLU A 76 -13.31 -10.76 14.10
CA GLU A 76 -13.70 -11.83 15.03
C GLU A 76 -13.29 -13.24 14.54
N ARG A 77 -12.73 -13.35 13.33
CA ARG A 77 -12.41 -14.60 12.62
C ARG A 77 -13.55 -15.64 12.63
N GLN A 78 -14.77 -15.20 12.33
CA GLN A 78 -15.91 -16.12 12.18
C GLN A 78 -15.74 -16.95 10.90
N ASP A 79 -15.84 -18.29 10.97
CA ASP A 79 -15.70 -19.19 9.80
C ASP A 79 -16.71 -18.85 8.68
N GLU A 80 -17.94 -18.52 9.08
CA GLU A 80 -19.03 -18.07 8.20
C GLU A 80 -19.97 -17.13 8.97
N PHE A 81 -20.30 -15.99 8.36
CA PHE A 81 -21.21 -15.00 8.94
C PHE A 81 -22.20 -14.46 7.90
N TYR A 82 -23.21 -13.71 8.34
CA TYR A 82 -24.23 -13.16 7.46
C TYR A 82 -23.83 -11.80 6.89
N LEU A 83 -24.07 -11.61 5.59
CA LEU A 83 -24.10 -10.29 4.94
C LEU A 83 -25.54 -9.96 4.56
N THR A 84 -25.94 -8.69 4.73
CA THR A 84 -27.27 -8.18 4.38
C THR A 84 -27.43 -7.82 2.89
N SER A 85 -26.55 -8.38 2.06
CA SER A 85 -26.62 -8.39 0.59
C SER A 85 -26.45 -9.83 0.10
N SER A 86 -27.08 -10.17 -1.01
CA SER A 86 -26.81 -11.39 -1.80
C SER A 86 -26.26 -11.09 -3.20
N ASN A 87 -25.88 -9.84 -3.47
CA ASN A 87 -25.31 -9.41 -4.74
C ASN A 87 -23.79 -9.69 -4.77
N GLU A 88 -23.40 -10.75 -5.46
CA GLU A 88 -22.01 -11.21 -5.62
C GLU A 88 -21.05 -10.11 -6.13
N GLN A 89 -21.50 -9.25 -7.05
CA GLN A 89 -20.68 -8.15 -7.61
C GLN A 89 -20.42 -7.05 -6.58
N LEU A 90 -21.43 -6.72 -5.78
CA LEU A 90 -21.30 -5.78 -4.66
C LEU A 90 -20.36 -6.36 -3.60
N ILE A 91 -20.55 -7.64 -3.24
CA ILE A 91 -19.74 -8.34 -2.24
C ILE A 91 -18.27 -8.38 -2.68
N SER A 92 -17.97 -8.77 -3.92
CA SER A 92 -16.60 -8.80 -4.44
C SER A 92 -15.93 -7.43 -4.40
N LYS A 93 -16.59 -6.38 -4.92
CA LYS A 93 -16.06 -5.00 -4.86
C LYS A 93 -15.81 -4.55 -3.41
N VAL A 94 -16.76 -4.78 -2.50
CA VAL A 94 -16.62 -4.39 -1.09
C VAL A 94 -15.50 -5.16 -0.39
N TYR A 95 -15.34 -6.45 -0.71
CA TYR A 95 -14.23 -7.26 -0.21
C TYR A 95 -12.88 -6.73 -0.71
N HIS A 96 -12.78 -6.33 -1.98
CA HIS A 96 -11.56 -5.69 -2.52
C HIS A 96 -11.29 -4.34 -1.83
N ALA A 97 -12.30 -3.50 -1.62
CA ALA A 97 -12.13 -2.24 -0.87
C ALA A 97 -11.58 -2.50 0.55
N LEU A 98 -12.19 -3.44 1.28
CA LEU A 98 -11.76 -3.85 2.62
C LEU A 98 -10.29 -4.30 2.63
N LEU A 99 -9.90 -5.19 1.71
CA LEU A 99 -8.53 -5.68 1.64
C LEU A 99 -7.53 -4.60 1.19
N LYS A 100 -7.94 -3.53 0.52
CA LYS A 100 -7.05 -2.41 0.15
C LYS A 100 -6.90 -1.38 1.28
N ASP A 101 -7.92 -1.21 2.11
CA ASP A 101 -7.89 -0.33 3.29
C ASP A 101 -7.21 -0.98 4.50
N HIS A 102 -7.34 -2.30 4.68
CA HIS A 102 -6.90 -3.03 5.88
C HIS A 102 -5.79 -4.06 5.62
N PRO A 103 -4.52 -3.64 5.47
CA PRO A 103 -3.40 -4.56 5.27
C PRO A 103 -3.11 -5.46 6.49
N GLU A 104 -3.59 -5.10 7.68
CA GLU A 104 -3.45 -5.87 8.92
C GLU A 104 -4.31 -7.13 8.96
N LEU A 105 -5.35 -7.26 8.11
CA LEU A 105 -6.20 -8.45 8.02
C LEU A 105 -5.53 -9.57 7.20
N PHE A 106 -4.22 -9.77 7.41
CA PHE A 106 -3.36 -10.68 6.67
C PHE A 106 -3.77 -12.15 6.75
N TRP A 107 -4.63 -12.50 7.72
CA TRP A 107 -5.11 -13.87 7.91
C TRP A 107 -6.15 -14.32 6.90
N VAL A 108 -6.65 -13.42 6.05
CA VAL A 108 -7.58 -13.73 4.97
C VAL A 108 -6.83 -13.89 3.64
N HIS A 109 -7.21 -14.88 2.83
CA HIS A 109 -6.55 -15.08 1.55
C HIS A 109 -7.00 -14.07 0.48
N ASN A 110 -6.05 -13.61 -0.34
CA ASN A 110 -6.27 -12.64 -1.42
C ASN A 110 -6.11 -13.22 -2.84
N ARG A 111 -5.90 -14.53 -2.99
CA ARG A 111 -5.75 -15.23 -4.29
C ARG A 111 -6.86 -16.22 -4.63
N GLU A 112 -7.77 -16.53 -3.69
CA GLU A 112 -8.85 -17.51 -3.87
C GLU A 112 -10.23 -16.84 -3.94
N GLU A 113 -11.19 -17.52 -4.58
CA GLU A 113 -12.59 -17.08 -4.61
C GLU A 113 -13.22 -17.18 -3.22
N VAL A 114 -13.69 -16.04 -2.69
CA VAL A 114 -14.50 -16.01 -1.46
C VAL A 114 -15.85 -16.70 -1.67
N TYR A 115 -16.31 -17.47 -0.67
CA TYR A 115 -17.52 -18.28 -0.81
C TYR A 115 -18.76 -17.57 -0.26
N THR A 116 -19.72 -17.28 -1.14
CA THR A 116 -21.07 -16.81 -0.77
C THR A 116 -22.14 -17.89 -0.95
N THR A 117 -22.87 -18.21 0.11
CA THR A 117 -24.10 -19.01 0.04
C THR A 117 -25.32 -18.10 0.07
N ALA A 118 -25.87 -17.77 -1.10
CA ALA A 118 -27.10 -17.00 -1.23
C ALA A 118 -28.36 -17.89 -1.12
N TYR A 119 -29.37 -17.44 -0.38
CA TYR A 119 -30.64 -18.18 -0.25
C TYR A 119 -31.65 -17.73 -1.31
N LYS A 120 -32.35 -18.68 -1.94
CA LYS A 120 -33.21 -18.40 -3.08
C LYS A 120 -34.37 -17.48 -2.68
N GLY A 121 -34.37 -16.26 -3.24
CA GLY A 121 -35.42 -15.27 -2.99
C GLY A 121 -35.16 -14.37 -1.78
N THR A 122 -33.93 -14.36 -1.25
CA THR A 122 -33.48 -13.44 -0.21
C THR A 122 -32.43 -12.46 -0.74
N ASP A 123 -32.33 -11.32 -0.07
CA ASP A 123 -31.34 -10.27 -0.28
C ASP A 123 -30.16 -10.36 0.72
N TYR A 124 -29.94 -11.52 1.33
CA TYR A 124 -28.83 -11.81 2.25
C TYR A 124 -28.15 -13.14 1.90
N CYS A 125 -26.86 -13.27 2.24
CA CYS A 125 -26.08 -14.50 2.08
C CYS A 125 -25.32 -14.87 3.36
N ARG A 126 -24.77 -16.10 3.42
CA ARG A 126 -23.62 -16.39 4.29
C ARG A 126 -22.34 -16.19 3.50
N PHE A 127 -21.34 -15.59 4.12
CA PHE A 127 -20.02 -15.30 3.56
C PHE A 127 -18.97 -16.07 4.36
N SER A 128 -18.05 -16.73 3.67
CA SER A 128 -16.85 -17.34 4.25
C SER A 128 -15.61 -16.67 3.63
N PRO A 129 -14.80 -15.94 4.42
CA PRO A 129 -13.61 -15.26 3.89
C PRO A 129 -12.49 -16.23 3.47
N GLY A 130 -12.38 -17.37 4.15
CA GLY A 130 -11.24 -18.27 4.06
C GLY A 130 -10.03 -17.75 4.84
N TYR A 131 -9.59 -18.49 5.87
CA TYR A 131 -8.44 -18.11 6.70
C TYR A 131 -7.27 -19.07 6.49
N THR A 132 -6.07 -18.53 6.28
CA THR A 132 -4.88 -19.31 5.86
C THR A 132 -3.84 -19.54 6.95
N TYR A 133 -3.99 -18.93 8.13
CA TYR A 133 -3.03 -19.03 9.22
C TYR A 133 -3.69 -19.53 10.50
N THR A 134 -2.97 -20.36 11.25
CA THR A 134 -3.39 -20.78 12.59
C THR A 134 -3.28 -19.64 13.59
N ASP A 135 -3.98 -19.77 14.72
CA ASP A 135 -3.94 -18.80 15.83
C ASP A 135 -2.52 -18.51 16.32
N GLN A 136 -1.65 -19.52 16.30
CA GLN A 136 -0.24 -19.39 16.68
C GLN A 136 0.54 -18.59 15.63
N GLU A 137 0.38 -18.89 14.35
CA GLU A 137 1.06 -18.17 13.26
C GLU A 137 0.61 -16.71 13.21
N ILE A 138 -0.67 -16.42 13.44
CA ILE A 138 -1.18 -15.04 13.56
C ILE A 138 -0.49 -14.31 14.72
N GLN A 139 -0.36 -14.93 15.90
CA GLN A 139 0.35 -14.34 17.03
C GLN A 139 1.84 -14.10 16.73
N GLU A 140 2.50 -15.03 16.04
CA GLU A 140 3.90 -14.88 15.62
C GLU A 140 4.06 -13.74 14.60
N ILE A 141 3.24 -13.71 13.54
CA ILE A 141 3.27 -12.66 12.50
C ILE A 141 2.98 -11.28 13.11
N MET A 142 1.98 -11.15 13.99
CA MET A 142 1.69 -9.90 14.69
C MET A 142 2.88 -9.43 15.55
N ALA A 143 3.59 -10.33 16.22
CA ALA A 143 4.79 -9.97 16.98
C ALA A 143 5.94 -9.50 16.06
N PHE A 144 6.10 -10.09 14.87
CA PHE A 144 7.05 -9.60 13.87
C PHE A 144 6.65 -8.22 13.29
N MET A 145 5.36 -7.96 13.08
CA MET A 145 4.86 -6.64 12.68
C MET A 145 5.12 -5.57 13.74
N GLU A 146 4.83 -5.87 15.00
CA GLU A 146 5.05 -4.95 16.13
C GLU A 146 6.54 -4.65 16.30
N HIS A 147 7.40 -5.68 16.23
CA HIS A 147 8.85 -5.50 16.30
C HIS A 147 9.39 -4.64 15.15
N ALA A 148 8.97 -4.89 13.90
CA ALA A 148 9.36 -4.07 12.76
C ALA A 148 8.91 -2.60 12.90
N LEU A 149 7.71 -2.37 13.46
CA LEU A 149 7.22 -1.04 13.77
C LEU A 149 8.03 -0.35 14.87
N GLU A 150 8.54 -1.09 15.87
CA GLU A 150 9.49 -0.55 16.86
C GLU A 150 10.84 -0.19 16.21
N GLU A 151 11.45 -1.07 15.41
CA GLU A 151 12.72 -0.79 14.71
C GLU A 151 12.64 0.43 13.79
N VAL A 152 11.50 0.64 13.13
CA VAL A 152 11.22 1.83 12.33
C VAL A 152 11.02 3.07 13.23
N LYS A 153 10.30 2.95 14.34
CA LYS A 153 10.10 4.06 15.29
C LYS A 153 11.40 4.51 15.96
N GLU A 154 12.35 3.61 16.22
CA GLU A 154 13.68 3.96 16.75
C GLU A 154 14.50 4.85 15.80
N GLN A 155 14.24 4.77 14.49
CA GLN A 155 14.87 5.60 13.46
C GLN A 155 14.17 6.96 13.26
N ILE A 156 12.97 7.15 13.81
CA ILE A 156 12.12 8.32 13.57
C ILE A 156 12.18 9.28 14.76
N THR A 157 12.50 10.54 14.49
CA THR A 157 12.46 11.61 15.51
C THR A 157 11.12 12.34 15.51
N GLN A 158 10.78 13.00 16.62
CA GLN A 158 9.51 13.71 16.78
C GLN A 158 9.29 14.80 15.71
N ASP A 159 10.37 15.47 15.29
CA ASP A 159 10.35 16.57 14.31
C ASP A 159 10.65 16.09 12.86
N MET A 160 10.70 14.78 12.63
CA MET A 160 10.97 14.20 11.31
C MET A 160 9.83 14.51 10.33
N SER A 161 10.19 14.96 9.11
CA SER A 161 9.21 15.29 8.08
C SER A 161 8.44 14.05 7.61
N ALA A 162 7.25 14.24 7.06
CA ALA A 162 6.49 13.13 6.47
C ALA A 162 7.25 12.45 5.32
N TYR A 163 8.00 13.20 4.50
CA TYR A 163 8.88 12.64 3.47
C TYR A 163 9.98 11.75 4.07
N ASP A 164 10.64 12.21 5.14
CA ASP A 164 11.71 11.44 5.77
C ASP A 164 11.15 10.15 6.41
N LYS A 165 9.95 10.19 7.01
CA LYS A 165 9.26 8.98 7.49
C LYS A 165 8.97 7.99 6.36
N VAL A 166 8.46 8.47 5.22
CA VAL A 166 8.22 7.64 4.01
C VAL A 166 9.52 7.01 3.55
N LYS A 167 10.60 7.79 3.47
CA LYS A 167 11.92 7.31 3.10
C LYS A 167 12.49 6.28 4.09
N THR A 168 12.31 6.47 5.40
CA THR A 168 12.74 5.51 6.43
C THR A 168 12.00 4.18 6.28
N VAL A 169 10.67 4.19 6.11
CA VAL A 169 9.90 2.96 5.86
C VAL A 169 10.32 2.28 4.55
N TYR A 170 10.48 3.06 3.48
CA TYR A 170 10.90 2.58 2.17
C TYR A 170 12.24 1.86 2.22
N THR A 171 13.27 2.50 2.78
CA THR A 171 14.61 1.91 2.94
C THR A 171 14.60 0.73 3.90
N TYR A 172 13.91 0.83 5.05
CA TYR A 172 13.81 -0.29 6.00
C TYR A 172 13.25 -1.55 5.34
N LEU A 173 12.17 -1.46 4.57
CA LEU A 173 11.57 -2.62 3.92
C LEU A 173 12.48 -3.25 2.84
N ILE A 174 13.22 -2.43 2.09
CA ILE A 174 14.19 -2.89 1.06
C ILE A 174 15.42 -3.55 1.70
N ASP A 175 15.82 -3.10 2.90
CA ASP A 175 16.96 -3.67 3.63
C ASP A 175 16.58 -4.94 4.43
N HIS A 176 15.28 -5.15 4.72
CA HIS A 176 14.78 -6.23 5.59
C HIS A 176 13.86 -7.24 4.89
N ALA A 177 13.74 -7.20 3.57
CA ALA A 177 13.05 -8.21 2.77
C ALA A 177 13.77 -8.43 1.43
N GLU A 178 13.45 -9.55 0.77
CA GLU A 178 13.91 -9.87 -0.58
C GLU A 178 12.71 -10.06 -1.52
N TYR A 179 12.82 -9.54 -2.74
CA TYR A 179 11.85 -9.85 -3.80
C TYR A 179 11.92 -11.33 -4.22
N GLU A 180 11.02 -12.16 -3.68
CA GLU A 180 10.91 -13.59 -4.01
C GLU A 180 9.45 -14.05 -3.90
N ALA A 181 8.99 -14.77 -4.93
CA ALA A 181 7.65 -15.35 -4.96
C ALA A 181 7.53 -16.55 -4.00
N SER A 182 6.44 -16.61 -3.24
CA SER A 182 6.18 -17.65 -2.23
C SER A 182 4.67 -17.81 -1.97
N GLU A 183 4.31 -18.62 -0.97
CA GLU A 183 2.91 -18.80 -0.57
C GLU A 183 2.36 -17.56 0.19
N ASP A 184 3.23 -16.83 0.90
CA ASP A 184 2.91 -15.68 1.77
C ASP A 184 3.19 -14.29 1.13
N ASP A 185 3.73 -14.29 -0.09
CA ASP A 185 4.40 -13.15 -0.74
C ASP A 185 3.51 -11.93 -1.09
N GLN A 186 2.18 -12.11 -1.14
CA GLN A 186 1.22 -11.07 -1.50
C GLN A 186 0.51 -10.44 -0.29
N ASN A 187 0.94 -10.76 0.94
CA ASN A 187 0.47 -10.11 2.16
C ASN A 187 1.66 -9.72 3.06
N ILE A 188 1.38 -9.06 4.19
CA ILE A 188 2.44 -8.53 5.08
C ILE A 188 3.22 -9.61 5.84
N ALA A 189 2.73 -10.86 5.91
CA ALA A 189 3.47 -11.97 6.49
C ALA A 189 4.69 -12.34 5.62
N GLY A 190 4.58 -12.22 4.28
CA GLY A 190 5.72 -12.35 3.37
C GLY A 190 6.87 -11.42 3.77
N ILE A 191 6.57 -10.14 4.02
CA ILE A 191 7.55 -9.14 4.46
C ILE A 191 8.03 -9.36 5.90
N PHE A 192 7.14 -9.33 6.89
CA PHE A 192 7.56 -9.26 8.29
C PHE A 192 8.01 -10.60 8.86
N TRP A 193 7.41 -11.71 8.42
CA TRP A 193 7.69 -13.05 8.94
C TRP A 193 8.61 -13.87 8.04
N LYS A 194 8.31 -13.97 6.74
CA LYS A 194 9.12 -14.77 5.80
C LYS A 194 10.34 -14.04 5.23
N LYS A 195 10.36 -12.70 5.32
CA LYS A 195 11.38 -11.81 4.74
C LYS A 195 11.47 -11.93 3.21
N LYS A 196 10.39 -12.37 2.56
CA LYS A 196 10.28 -12.70 1.13
C LYS A 196 8.90 -12.38 0.59
N ALA A 197 8.82 -11.47 -0.37
CA ALA A 197 7.55 -10.99 -0.90
C ALA A 197 7.61 -10.57 -2.36
N VAL A 198 6.44 -10.35 -2.95
CA VAL A 198 6.26 -9.68 -4.26
C VAL A 198 5.53 -8.34 -4.05
N CYS A 199 5.21 -7.64 -5.15
CA CYS A 199 4.70 -6.27 -5.14
C CYS A 199 3.60 -5.99 -4.10
N ALA A 200 2.58 -6.86 -4.01
CA ALA A 200 1.49 -6.68 -3.07
C ALA A 200 1.93 -6.76 -1.60
N GLY A 201 2.88 -7.64 -1.25
CA GLY A 201 3.42 -7.74 0.11
C GLY A 201 4.17 -6.46 0.52
N TYR A 202 5.06 -5.96 -0.33
CA TYR A 202 5.77 -4.69 -0.12
C TYR A 202 4.80 -3.52 0.03
N ALA A 203 3.86 -3.35 -0.90
CA ALA A 203 2.93 -2.22 -0.88
C ALA A 203 2.01 -2.21 0.37
N ARG A 204 1.63 -3.40 0.86
CA ARG A 204 0.86 -3.55 2.10
C ARG A 204 1.69 -3.26 3.35
N ALA A 205 2.96 -3.63 3.36
CA ALA A 205 3.87 -3.33 4.47
C ALA A 205 4.21 -1.83 4.54
N VAL A 206 4.40 -1.17 3.40
CA VAL A 206 4.54 0.29 3.30
C VAL A 206 3.30 0.98 3.86
N GLN A 207 2.11 0.56 3.44
CA GLN A 207 0.84 1.09 3.94
C GLN A 207 0.72 0.95 5.46
N TYR A 208 0.86 -0.28 5.97
CA TYR A 208 0.77 -0.58 7.39
C TYR A 208 1.72 0.29 8.23
N LEU A 209 3.01 0.34 7.89
CA LEU A 209 3.98 1.12 8.65
C LEU A 209 3.73 2.62 8.57
N LEU A 210 3.33 3.16 7.41
CA LEU A 210 3.10 4.60 7.27
C LEU A 210 1.85 5.07 8.01
N GLU A 211 0.76 4.32 7.94
CA GLU A 211 -0.45 4.65 8.69
C GLU A 211 -0.19 4.63 10.21
N GLN A 212 0.56 3.64 10.71
CA GLN A 212 1.01 3.57 12.11
C GLN A 212 1.98 4.71 12.53
N LEU A 213 2.51 5.49 11.57
CA LEU A 213 3.34 6.67 11.79
C LEU A 213 2.58 8.00 11.54
N GLY A 214 1.28 7.92 11.25
CA GLY A 214 0.41 9.04 10.95
C GLY A 214 0.64 9.65 9.57
N VAL A 215 1.26 8.92 8.63
CA VAL A 215 1.43 9.33 7.24
C VAL A 215 0.37 8.63 6.39
N PRO A 216 -0.52 9.37 5.71
CA PRO A 216 -1.50 8.76 4.83
C PRO A 216 -0.87 7.97 3.70
N CYS A 217 -1.33 6.74 3.52
CA CYS A 217 -0.92 5.85 2.46
C CYS A 217 -2.16 5.18 1.86
N ILE A 218 -2.12 4.90 0.55
CA ILE A 218 -3.15 4.17 -0.18
C ILE A 218 -2.43 3.02 -0.89
N TYR A 219 -2.85 1.78 -0.67
CA TYR A 219 -2.42 0.64 -1.49
C TYR A 219 -3.11 0.71 -2.86
N VAL A 220 -2.33 0.69 -3.94
CA VAL A 220 -2.83 0.72 -5.32
C VAL A 220 -2.34 -0.52 -6.06
N GLU A 221 -3.17 -1.05 -6.95
CA GLU A 221 -2.77 -2.09 -7.90
C GLU A 221 -3.25 -1.73 -9.31
N GLY A 222 -2.62 -2.34 -10.31
CA GLY A 222 -2.93 -2.11 -11.70
C GLY A 222 -2.02 -2.92 -12.62
N ASN A 223 -1.83 -2.42 -13.84
CA ASN A 223 -1.11 -3.12 -14.90
C ASN A 223 0.25 -2.48 -15.17
N THR A 224 1.20 -3.29 -15.63
CA THR A 224 2.48 -2.84 -16.19
C THR A 224 2.39 -2.81 -17.71
N ARG A 225 2.87 -1.75 -18.36
CA ARG A 225 2.66 -1.47 -19.79
C ARG A 225 3.07 -2.59 -20.76
N ASP A 226 4.13 -3.31 -20.41
CA ASP A 226 4.75 -4.34 -21.26
C ASP A 226 4.75 -5.73 -20.60
N SER A 227 3.83 -5.99 -19.63
CA SER A 227 3.64 -7.29 -18.99
C SER A 227 2.15 -7.62 -18.80
N ASP A 228 1.80 -8.90 -18.90
CA ASP A 228 0.49 -9.43 -18.49
C ASP A 228 0.40 -9.58 -16.95
N GLU A 229 1.49 -9.32 -16.21
CA GLU A 229 1.53 -9.35 -14.75
C GLU A 229 1.05 -8.02 -14.15
N GLY A 230 0.15 -8.12 -13.18
CA GLY A 230 -0.29 -6.99 -12.36
C GLY A 230 0.81 -6.50 -11.42
N HIS A 231 0.80 -5.21 -11.11
CA HIS A 231 1.73 -4.58 -10.17
C HIS A 231 0.98 -3.90 -9.03
N ALA A 232 1.65 -3.73 -7.89
CA ALA A 232 1.11 -3.05 -6.72
C ALA A 232 2.15 -2.08 -6.13
N TRP A 233 1.68 -0.90 -5.76
CA TRP A 233 2.46 0.23 -5.27
C TRP A 233 1.63 1.06 -4.29
N ASN A 234 2.16 2.20 -3.85
CA ASN A 234 1.47 3.11 -2.95
C ASN A 234 1.33 4.52 -3.53
N ILE A 235 0.29 5.21 -3.08
CA ILE A 235 0.23 6.68 -3.14
C ILE A 235 0.24 7.20 -1.71
N VAL A 236 1.16 8.11 -1.41
CA VAL A 236 1.26 8.77 -0.10
C VAL A 236 0.83 10.23 -0.18
N GLU A 237 0.18 10.74 0.86
CA GLU A 237 -0.15 12.17 0.97
C GLU A 237 0.90 12.88 1.83
N ILE A 238 1.63 13.82 1.23
CA ILE A 238 2.63 14.63 1.94
C ILE A 238 2.27 16.10 1.75
N ASN A 239 2.01 16.80 2.85
CA ASN A 239 1.63 18.23 2.88
C ASN A 239 0.39 18.58 2.03
N GLY A 240 -0.49 17.61 1.74
CA GLY A 240 -1.69 17.75 0.92
C GLY A 240 -1.51 17.40 -0.57
N GLU A 241 -0.29 17.13 -1.01
CA GLU A 241 0.04 16.66 -2.36
C GLU A 241 0.24 15.13 -2.38
N GLN A 242 0.05 14.51 -3.54
CA GLN A 242 0.09 13.05 -3.72
C GLN A 242 1.33 12.61 -4.51
N TYR A 243 2.00 11.56 -4.01
CA TYR A 243 3.24 11.03 -4.58
C TYR A 243 3.18 9.50 -4.67
N TYR A 244 3.71 8.94 -5.76
CA TYR A 244 3.92 7.51 -5.88
C TYR A 244 5.09 7.05 -4.99
N VAL A 245 4.94 5.87 -4.39
CA VAL A 245 5.99 5.17 -3.64
C VAL A 245 5.92 3.69 -3.99
N ASP A 246 7.05 3.14 -4.43
CA ASP A 246 7.12 1.77 -4.92
C ASP A 246 8.39 1.08 -4.41
N ALA A 247 8.29 0.51 -3.21
CA ALA A 247 9.41 -0.16 -2.54
C ALA A 247 9.86 -1.44 -3.28
N THR A 248 8.97 -2.02 -4.10
CA THR A 248 9.24 -3.24 -4.87
C THR A 248 10.27 -2.99 -5.96
N ASN A 249 9.99 -2.00 -6.82
CA ASN A 249 10.97 -1.56 -7.82
C ASN A 249 12.16 -0.83 -7.16
N GLY A 250 12.01 -0.40 -5.90
CA GLY A 250 13.08 0.06 -5.03
C GLY A 250 14.12 -1.00 -4.63
N ASP A 251 13.72 -2.28 -4.54
CA ASP A 251 14.54 -3.43 -4.11
C ASP A 251 15.19 -4.21 -5.28
N GLN A 252 14.77 -3.97 -6.54
CA GLN A 252 15.23 -4.75 -7.70
C GLN A 252 16.34 -4.03 -8.50
N PRO A 253 17.64 -4.30 -8.27
CA PRO A 253 18.76 -3.69 -9.00
C PRO A 253 18.97 -4.25 -10.43
N ALA A 254 17.89 -4.64 -11.11
CA ALA A 254 17.92 -5.25 -12.45
C ALA A 254 18.45 -4.33 -13.56
N PHE A 255 18.74 -3.07 -13.25
CA PHE A 255 19.26 -2.03 -14.14
C PHE A 255 20.79 -1.86 -14.10
N LEU A 256 21.50 -2.58 -13.20
CA LEU A 256 22.97 -2.56 -13.15
C LEU A 256 23.55 -3.43 -14.27
N GLU A 257 24.51 -2.91 -15.03
CA GLU A 257 25.11 -3.66 -16.13
C GLU A 257 26.23 -4.62 -15.68
N GLY A 258 26.29 -5.81 -16.30
CA GLY A 258 27.35 -6.78 -16.13
C GLY A 258 27.27 -7.58 -14.82
N GLY A 259 28.42 -7.93 -14.24
CA GLY A 259 28.52 -8.73 -13.02
C GLY A 259 28.10 -7.99 -11.73
N ALA A 260 27.94 -6.66 -11.80
CA ALA A 260 27.67 -5.79 -10.66
C ALA A 260 26.41 -6.16 -9.87
N VAL A 261 25.39 -6.71 -10.54
CA VAL A 261 24.14 -7.22 -9.91
C VAL A 261 24.42 -8.30 -8.85
N SER A 262 25.55 -9.02 -8.96
CA SER A 262 25.92 -10.13 -8.07
C SER A 262 26.88 -9.74 -6.93
N LEU A 263 27.27 -8.46 -6.84
CA LEU A 263 28.14 -7.95 -5.79
C LEU A 263 27.29 -7.35 -4.67
N GLU A 264 27.28 -7.96 -3.47
CA GLU A 264 26.51 -7.46 -2.32
C GLU A 264 26.88 -6.01 -1.95
N GLU A 265 28.14 -5.62 -2.16
CA GLU A 265 28.65 -4.25 -2.01
C GLU A 265 28.01 -3.23 -2.99
N HIS A 266 27.21 -3.69 -3.95
CA HIS A 266 26.41 -2.87 -4.86
C HIS A 266 24.90 -3.03 -4.67
N LYS A 267 24.41 -3.81 -3.68
CA LYS A 267 22.99 -3.73 -3.29
C LYS A 267 22.75 -2.31 -2.75
N THR A 268 21.97 -1.52 -3.47
CA THR A 268 21.57 -0.17 -3.08
C THR A 268 20.08 0.01 -3.26
N THR A 269 19.45 0.68 -2.30
CA THR A 269 18.11 1.24 -2.45
C THR A 269 18.02 2.11 -3.72
N ILE A 270 17.01 1.87 -4.56
CA ILE A 270 16.76 2.60 -5.80
C ILE A 270 15.74 3.69 -5.50
N TYR A 271 16.20 4.92 -5.29
CA TYR A 271 15.32 6.02 -4.88
C TYR A 271 14.53 6.67 -6.02
N ASP A 272 14.70 6.21 -7.26
CA ASP A 272 13.92 6.63 -8.43
C ASP A 272 12.43 6.34 -8.24
N TYR A 273 12.12 5.25 -7.54
CA TYR A 273 10.75 4.82 -7.21
C TYR A 273 10.24 5.39 -5.87
N LEU A 274 10.99 6.30 -5.23
CA LEU A 274 10.56 7.11 -4.10
C LEU A 274 10.19 8.53 -4.60
N CYS A 275 8.89 8.79 -4.75
CA CYS A 275 8.37 10.02 -5.38
C CYS A 275 8.93 10.24 -6.81
N PRO A 276 8.78 9.27 -7.74
CA PRO A 276 9.13 9.47 -9.16
C PRO A 276 8.36 10.65 -9.76
N PHE A 277 8.83 11.20 -10.88
CA PHE A 277 7.99 12.15 -11.64
C PHE A 277 6.76 11.40 -12.18
N PRO A 278 5.52 11.90 -11.95
CA PRO A 278 4.31 11.17 -12.33
C PRO A 278 4.28 10.79 -13.80
N GLN A 279 4.71 11.69 -14.70
CA GLN A 279 4.69 11.46 -16.14
C GLN A 279 5.67 10.37 -16.60
N GLU A 280 6.65 9.97 -15.78
CA GLU A 280 7.56 8.86 -16.06
C GLU A 280 7.01 7.55 -15.48
N TYR A 281 6.43 7.59 -14.29
CA TYR A 281 5.82 6.43 -13.64
C TYR A 281 4.55 5.97 -14.37
N GLU A 282 3.69 6.90 -14.78
CA GLU A 282 2.46 6.67 -15.57
C GLU A 282 2.74 6.18 -17.00
N GLN A 283 3.97 6.32 -17.51
CA GLN A 283 4.35 5.69 -18.77
C GLN A 283 4.49 4.17 -18.63
N LEU A 284 4.70 3.66 -17.42
CA LEU A 284 5.03 2.26 -17.12
C LEU A 284 3.86 1.55 -16.42
N TYR A 285 3.17 2.25 -15.52
CA TYR A 285 2.13 1.67 -14.67
C TYR A 285 0.80 2.40 -14.86
N THR A 286 -0.30 1.66 -14.80
CA THR A 286 -1.67 2.21 -14.89
C THR A 286 -2.55 1.52 -13.86
N ALA A 287 -3.13 2.31 -12.95
CA ALA A 287 -4.02 1.80 -11.90
C ALA A 287 -5.23 1.04 -12.48
N SER A 288 -5.74 0.08 -11.71
CA SER A 288 -7.01 -0.61 -11.99
C SER A 288 -8.17 0.38 -12.08
N ASP A 289 -9.14 0.12 -12.98
CA ASP A 289 -10.34 0.94 -13.14
C ASP A 289 -11.46 0.62 -12.14
N GLU A 290 -11.25 -0.37 -11.25
CA GLU A 290 -12.21 -0.77 -10.22
C GLU A 290 -12.52 0.37 -9.22
N PHE A 291 -11.51 1.15 -8.86
CA PHE A 291 -11.62 2.26 -7.92
C PHE A 291 -10.82 3.47 -8.41
N PRO A 292 -11.39 4.69 -8.39
CA PRO A 292 -10.60 5.90 -8.62
C PRO A 292 -9.54 6.05 -7.52
N VAL A 293 -8.32 6.37 -7.95
CA VAL A 293 -7.19 6.77 -7.09
C VAL A 293 -6.88 8.25 -7.34
N PRO A 294 -6.27 8.99 -6.40
CA PRO A 294 -5.96 10.41 -6.63
C PRO A 294 -4.85 10.58 -7.67
N GLU A 295 -4.92 11.68 -8.43
CA GLU A 295 -3.89 12.06 -9.40
C GLU A 295 -2.61 12.51 -8.68
N CYS A 296 -1.46 12.00 -9.10
CA CYS A 296 -0.15 12.50 -8.64
C CYS A 296 0.34 13.55 -9.63
N THR A 297 0.59 14.79 -9.18
CA THR A 297 1.10 15.85 -10.07
C THR A 297 2.33 16.59 -9.54
N ALA A 298 2.64 16.41 -8.26
CA ALA A 298 3.79 17.02 -7.60
C ALA A 298 5.12 16.35 -7.98
N THR A 299 6.20 17.13 -7.93
CA THR A 299 7.54 16.74 -8.42
C THR A 299 8.69 17.22 -7.51
N ASP A 300 8.38 18.07 -6.52
CA ASP A 300 9.32 18.72 -5.62
C ASP A 300 9.95 17.77 -4.60
N LEU A 301 9.23 16.72 -4.19
CA LEU A 301 9.75 15.67 -3.30
C LEU A 301 10.47 14.52 -4.03
N ASN A 302 10.68 14.62 -5.35
CA ASN A 302 11.49 13.63 -6.04
C ASN A 302 12.90 13.58 -5.43
N PHE A 303 13.41 12.36 -5.18
CA PHE A 303 14.69 12.17 -4.51
C PHE A 303 15.83 12.97 -5.15
N TYR A 304 15.90 13.01 -6.49
CA TYR A 304 16.96 13.71 -7.21
C TYR A 304 16.81 15.23 -7.16
N VAL A 305 15.57 15.74 -7.13
CA VAL A 305 15.29 17.17 -6.93
C VAL A 305 15.75 17.61 -5.54
N LEU A 306 15.33 16.90 -4.49
CA LEU A 306 15.70 17.21 -3.10
C LEU A 306 17.22 17.13 -2.86
N ASN A 307 17.91 16.20 -3.53
CA ASN A 307 19.36 16.00 -3.38
C ASN A 307 20.21 16.83 -4.37
N GLN A 308 19.62 17.76 -5.11
CA GLN A 308 20.31 18.59 -6.13
C GLN A 308 21.09 17.74 -7.16
N ALA A 309 20.49 16.60 -7.54
CA ALA A 309 21.02 15.58 -8.42
C ALA A 309 20.14 15.39 -9.68
N CYS A 310 19.20 16.31 -9.93
CA CYS A 310 18.35 16.35 -11.11
C CYS A 310 18.75 17.55 -11.99
N PHE A 311 19.05 17.30 -13.26
CA PHE A 311 19.62 18.27 -14.19
C PHE A 311 18.68 18.50 -15.39
N ASP A 312 18.41 19.77 -15.73
CA ASP A 312 17.54 20.09 -16.87
C ASP A 312 18.24 19.96 -18.23
N THR A 313 19.54 20.25 -18.24
CA THR A 313 20.42 20.24 -19.42
C THR A 313 21.69 19.50 -19.09
N TYR A 314 22.34 18.93 -20.10
CA TYR A 314 23.66 18.35 -19.96
C TYR A 314 24.76 19.42 -19.98
N ASP A 315 25.70 19.34 -19.02
CA ASP A 315 26.98 20.07 -19.01
C ASP A 315 28.06 19.15 -18.43
N GLU A 316 29.11 18.88 -19.22
CA GLU A 316 30.18 17.94 -18.84
C GLU A 316 30.85 18.31 -17.52
N GLN A 317 31.19 19.59 -17.34
CA GLN A 317 31.93 20.06 -16.17
C GLN A 317 31.05 20.01 -14.93
N GLN A 318 29.77 20.39 -15.05
CA GLN A 318 28.80 20.30 -13.96
C GLN A 318 28.62 18.86 -13.46
N ILE A 319 28.49 17.89 -14.37
CA ILE A 319 28.36 16.47 -14.00
C ILE A 319 29.68 15.94 -13.41
N TYR A 320 30.83 16.34 -13.93
CA TYR A 320 32.14 15.97 -13.37
C TYR A 320 32.33 16.51 -11.94
N ASP A 321 32.06 17.80 -11.73
CA ASP A 321 32.18 18.45 -10.42
C ASP A 321 31.19 17.85 -9.41
N PHE A 322 29.96 17.54 -9.85
CA PHE A 322 28.97 16.82 -9.04
C PHE A 322 29.49 15.42 -8.65
N CYS A 323 30.00 14.63 -9.59
CA CYS A 323 30.56 13.31 -9.30
C CYS A 323 31.70 13.39 -8.26
N CYS A 324 32.64 14.32 -8.44
CA CYS A 324 33.75 14.51 -7.52
C CYS A 324 33.26 14.91 -6.11
N MET A 325 32.35 15.89 -6.03
CA MET A 325 31.71 16.31 -4.78
C MET A 325 30.98 15.16 -4.07
N ARG A 326 30.27 14.29 -4.80
CA ARG A 326 29.59 13.12 -4.18
C ARG A 326 30.60 12.15 -3.57
N LEU A 327 31.71 11.87 -4.27
CA LEU A 327 32.77 10.98 -3.79
C LEU A 327 33.54 11.56 -2.59
N GLU A 328 33.81 12.87 -2.58
CA GLU A 328 34.41 13.58 -1.43
C GLU A 328 33.55 13.50 -0.16
N ASN A 329 32.23 13.49 -0.32
CA ASN A 329 31.27 13.30 0.76
C ASN A 329 31.05 11.82 1.12
N GLY A 330 31.88 10.90 0.60
CA GLY A 330 31.86 9.48 0.95
C GLY A 330 30.69 8.68 0.37
N ALA A 331 30.08 9.15 -0.73
CA ALA A 331 29.01 8.39 -1.38
C ALA A 331 29.57 7.11 -2.04
N ALA A 332 29.13 5.94 -1.57
CA ALA A 332 29.44 4.64 -2.18
C ALA A 332 28.88 4.48 -3.60
N VAL A 333 27.83 5.24 -3.94
CA VAL A 333 27.21 5.27 -5.26
C VAL A 333 26.96 6.72 -5.65
N VAL A 334 27.49 7.11 -6.81
CA VAL A 334 27.14 8.38 -7.46
C VAL A 334 25.92 8.14 -8.33
N ARG A 335 24.89 8.97 -8.21
CA ARG A 335 23.65 8.86 -8.99
C ARG A 335 23.11 10.23 -9.33
N PHE A 336 22.64 10.40 -10.56
CA PHE A 336 22.05 11.64 -11.05
C PHE A 336 21.06 11.37 -12.18
N LYS A 337 20.10 12.28 -12.32
CA LYS A 337 18.93 12.17 -13.18
C LYS A 337 18.82 13.39 -14.09
N PHE A 338 18.24 13.22 -15.26
CA PHE A 338 17.86 14.35 -16.13
C PHE A 338 16.33 14.49 -16.23
N THR A 339 15.84 15.72 -16.43
CA THR A 339 14.41 15.95 -16.67
C THR A 339 14.02 15.64 -18.12
N SER A 340 14.91 15.94 -19.08
CA SER A 340 14.71 15.72 -20.52
C SER A 340 15.44 14.47 -21.05
N GLN A 341 14.85 13.81 -22.06
CA GLN A 341 15.48 12.67 -22.75
C GLN A 341 16.75 13.09 -23.51
N GLU A 342 16.72 14.27 -24.15
CA GLU A 342 17.84 14.79 -24.94
C GLU A 342 19.12 14.95 -24.09
N ALA A 343 19.01 15.52 -22.89
CA ALA A 343 20.15 15.66 -21.98
C ALA A 343 20.63 14.31 -21.41
N PHE A 344 19.71 13.38 -21.16
CA PHE A 344 20.05 12.03 -20.73
C PHE A 344 20.77 11.23 -21.82
N ASP A 345 20.29 11.26 -23.06
CA ASP A 345 20.89 10.58 -24.20
C ASP A 345 22.32 11.12 -24.47
N GLU A 346 22.52 12.44 -24.40
CA GLU A 346 23.85 13.06 -24.53
C GLU A 346 24.79 12.66 -23.39
N ALA A 347 24.30 12.63 -22.14
CA ALA A 347 25.06 12.16 -20.99
C ALA A 347 25.46 10.68 -21.15
N CYS A 348 24.53 9.82 -21.55
CA CYS A 348 24.77 8.41 -21.82
C CYS A 348 25.82 8.21 -22.94
N GLN A 349 25.76 9.00 -24.02
CA GLN A 349 26.78 8.95 -25.07
C GLN A 349 28.18 9.28 -24.51
N GLN A 350 28.35 10.43 -23.85
CA GLN A 350 29.67 10.88 -23.43
C GLN A 350 30.23 10.07 -22.24
N TRP A 351 29.41 9.79 -21.23
CA TRP A 351 29.87 9.17 -20.00
C TRP A 351 30.04 7.66 -20.10
N ILE A 352 29.14 6.99 -20.83
CA ILE A 352 29.14 5.53 -20.96
C ILE A 352 29.89 5.10 -22.23
N GLN A 353 29.47 5.60 -23.40
CA GLN A 353 30.01 5.11 -24.69
C GLN A 353 31.39 5.68 -25.02
N GLU A 354 31.61 6.98 -24.76
CA GLU A 354 32.91 7.65 -24.94
C GLU A 354 33.81 7.56 -23.69
N GLY A 355 33.29 7.02 -22.59
CA GLY A 355 34.07 6.64 -21.40
C GLY A 355 34.48 7.79 -20.47
N TYR A 356 33.77 8.93 -20.47
CA TYR A 356 34.15 10.09 -19.64
C TYR A 356 34.14 9.79 -18.13
N VAL A 357 33.39 8.76 -17.69
CA VAL A 357 33.45 8.21 -16.32
C VAL A 357 34.88 7.85 -15.86
N GLN A 358 35.79 7.54 -16.78
CA GLN A 358 37.21 7.30 -16.46
C GLN A 358 37.89 8.53 -15.81
N LYS A 359 37.46 9.76 -16.15
CA LYS A 359 37.96 10.98 -15.50
C LYS A 359 37.63 11.02 -14.00
N VAL A 360 36.49 10.44 -13.60
CA VAL A 360 36.03 10.33 -12.21
C VAL A 360 36.71 9.15 -11.52
N ALA A 361 36.89 8.02 -12.20
CA ALA A 361 37.71 6.92 -11.69
C ALA A 361 39.15 7.38 -11.38
N GLU A 362 39.75 8.17 -12.27
CA GLU A 362 41.04 8.84 -12.04
C GLU A 362 41.03 9.79 -10.82
N TYR A 363 39.91 10.45 -10.54
CA TYR A 363 39.76 11.32 -9.37
C TYR A 363 39.74 10.49 -8.08
N TYR A 364 38.91 9.44 -8.06
CA TYR A 364 38.78 8.49 -6.97
C TYR A 364 40.12 7.82 -6.60
N LEU A 365 40.90 7.39 -7.60
CA LEU A 365 42.27 6.89 -7.42
C LEU A 365 43.16 7.87 -6.65
N LYS A 366 43.12 9.16 -7.04
CA LYS A 366 43.95 10.22 -6.44
C LYS A 366 43.49 10.53 -5.01
N MET A 367 42.18 10.53 -4.77
CA MET A 367 41.58 10.79 -3.45
C MET A 367 41.96 9.71 -2.42
N TYR A 368 41.91 8.43 -2.79
CA TYR A 368 42.22 7.31 -1.89
C TYR A 368 43.67 6.79 -1.98
N GLY A 369 44.50 7.34 -2.87
CA GLY A 369 45.90 6.90 -3.05
C GLY A 369 46.04 5.51 -3.66
N LEU A 370 45.07 5.09 -4.46
CA LEU A 370 44.99 3.76 -5.08
C LEU A 370 45.79 3.70 -6.39
N SER A 371 46.24 2.50 -6.76
CA SER A 371 46.93 2.24 -8.04
C SER A 371 45.98 1.80 -9.17
N THR A 372 44.83 1.24 -8.81
CA THR A 372 43.85 0.59 -9.69
C THR A 372 42.48 0.69 -9.05
N VAL A 373 41.45 0.85 -9.88
CA VAL A 373 40.03 0.90 -9.50
C VAL A 373 39.25 0.17 -10.58
N GLU A 374 38.24 -0.59 -10.18
CA GLU A 374 37.22 -1.13 -11.08
C GLU A 374 35.97 -0.29 -10.88
N TYR A 375 35.20 -0.02 -11.94
CA TYR A 375 33.99 0.76 -11.83
C TYR A 375 32.85 0.12 -12.60
N HIS A 376 31.65 0.29 -12.07
CA HIS A 376 30.42 -0.22 -12.65
C HIS A 376 29.44 0.94 -12.87
N TYR A 377 28.49 0.73 -13.76
CA TYR A 377 27.41 1.68 -14.00
C TYR A 377 26.06 0.98 -14.14
N GLY A 378 24.99 1.75 -13.94
CA GLY A 378 23.62 1.32 -14.16
C GLY A 378 22.84 2.44 -14.82
N ILE A 379 21.87 2.07 -15.66
CA ILE A 379 21.10 3.00 -16.47
C ILE A 379 19.61 2.66 -16.31
N LEU A 380 18.83 3.58 -15.74
CA LEU A 380 17.37 3.53 -15.76
C LEU A 380 16.90 4.47 -16.87
N ASP A 381 16.74 3.94 -18.09
CA ASP A 381 16.34 4.71 -19.28
C ASP A 381 14.96 5.36 -19.11
N ASN A 382 13.98 4.57 -18.69
CA ASN A 382 12.62 4.99 -18.37
C ASN A 382 12.54 6.13 -17.35
N LEU A 383 13.48 6.18 -16.40
CA LEU A 383 13.56 7.20 -15.35
C LEU A 383 14.75 8.14 -15.54
N LYS A 384 15.42 8.13 -16.70
CA LYS A 384 16.52 9.03 -17.10
C LYS A 384 17.63 9.20 -16.06
N THR A 385 18.01 8.11 -15.39
CA THR A 385 18.99 8.14 -14.29
C THR A 385 20.23 7.30 -14.60
N ILE A 386 21.40 7.86 -14.29
CA ILE A 386 22.71 7.24 -14.43
C ILE A 386 23.32 6.99 -13.05
N TYR A 387 23.91 5.82 -12.87
CA TYR A 387 24.59 5.37 -11.66
C TYR A 387 26.06 5.05 -11.94
N PHE A 388 26.96 5.40 -11.01
CA PHE A 388 28.36 4.97 -10.99
C PHE A 388 28.76 4.44 -9.61
N MET A 389 29.55 3.37 -9.60
CA MET A 389 30.18 2.74 -8.43
C MET A 389 31.68 2.58 -8.72
N PHE A 390 32.56 2.83 -7.73
CA PHE A 390 34.03 2.90 -7.86
C PHE A 390 34.74 2.26 -6.66
#